data_AF-A0A0F9H7N9-F1
#
_entry.id   AF-A0A0F9H7N9-F1
#
_cell.length_a   1.000
_cell.length_b   1.000
_cell.length_c   1.000
_cell.angle_alpha   90.00
_cell.angle_beta   90.00
_cell.angle_gamma   90.00
#
_symmetry.space_group_name_H-M   'P 1'
#
loop_
_entity.id
_entity.type
_entity.pdbx_description
1 polymer ?
#
loop_
_entity_poly.entity_id
_entity_poly.type
_entity_poly.pdbx_seq_one_letter_code
_entity_poly.pdbx_strand_id
1 'polypeptide(L)'
;MGEETSTSTSTSTSSEEISAPKIIAFIALLILVQESALTFIGGVIFQDFLFGILGIILAIVIFISLKFIDLGPVKVPYYWWLTLIFGVLFVVLGWLTTPGVAGTFGATRPYLGGVLLILAGITEILAEKKNIVYSKFVAIVGAGFAIYESFNLFILYTALPVAANAFLILNGIVGIIAAAILIILVLDKIDIKIPYEWWVVLLLAFIVFTWVSAFFAGIGGIVLMIAFLLLILGH
;
A
#
# COMPACT_ATOMS: atom_id res chain seq x y z
N MET A 1 -53.98 -32.06 2.50
CA MET A 1 -53.05 -31.25 1.69
C MET A 1 -52.17 -30.51 2.68
N GLY A 2 -50.96 -31.02 2.92
CA GLY A 2 -49.96 -30.33 3.73
C GLY A 2 -49.20 -29.38 2.83
N GLU A 3 -49.23 -28.09 3.15
CA GLU A 3 -48.29 -27.13 2.56
C GLU A 3 -46.97 -27.26 3.31
N GLU A 4 -45.96 -27.74 2.60
CA GLU A 4 -44.57 -27.71 3.05
C GLU A 4 -44.10 -26.25 3.09
N THR A 5 -44.05 -25.68 4.29
CA THR A 5 -43.30 -24.46 4.57
C THR A 5 -41.83 -24.72 4.31
N SER A 6 -41.34 -24.29 3.14
CA SER A 6 -39.93 -24.21 2.82
C SER A 6 -39.29 -23.10 3.66
N THR A 7 -38.67 -23.50 4.77
CA THR A 7 -37.80 -22.64 5.56
C THR A 7 -36.56 -22.34 4.71
N SER A 8 -36.57 -21.21 4.00
CA SER A 8 -35.36 -20.69 3.38
C SER A 8 -34.43 -20.22 4.49
N THR A 9 -33.45 -21.06 4.82
CA THR A 9 -32.30 -20.67 5.63
C THR A 9 -31.52 -19.65 4.81
N SER A 10 -31.85 -18.37 4.98
CA SER A 10 -30.98 -17.29 4.54
C SER A 10 -29.72 -17.38 5.40
N THR A 11 -28.66 -17.91 4.80
CA THR A 11 -27.31 -17.77 5.33
C THR A 11 -27.03 -16.28 5.36
N SER A 12 -27.23 -15.65 6.51
CA SER A 12 -26.79 -14.29 6.77
C SER A 12 -25.27 -14.30 6.73
N THR A 13 -24.68 -14.13 5.55
CA THR A 13 -23.36 -13.52 5.44
C THR A 13 -23.47 -12.21 6.19
N SER A 14 -22.93 -12.15 7.41
CA SER A 14 -22.77 -10.88 8.10
C SER A 14 -21.85 -10.05 7.23
N SER A 15 -22.41 -9.21 6.37
CA SER A 15 -21.69 -8.23 5.59
C SER A 15 -21.18 -7.16 6.56
N GLU A 16 -20.17 -7.48 7.37
CA GLU A 16 -19.28 -6.44 7.86
C GLU A 16 -18.70 -5.80 6.59
N GLU A 17 -19.21 -4.61 6.28
CA GLU A 17 -18.80 -3.84 5.11
C GLU A 17 -17.28 -3.78 5.04
N ILE A 18 -16.72 -4.21 3.91
CA ILE A 18 -15.29 -4.13 3.64
C ILE A 18 -14.97 -2.64 3.55
N SER A 19 -14.24 -2.09 4.52
CA SER A 19 -13.87 -0.67 4.56
C SER A 19 -12.52 -0.43 3.87
N ALA A 20 -12.29 0.79 3.36
CA ALA A 20 -11.01 1.16 2.76
C ALA A 20 -9.78 0.87 3.66
N PRO A 21 -9.77 1.23 4.96
CA PRO A 21 -8.66 0.88 5.85
C PRO A 21 -8.42 -0.63 5.95
N LYS A 22 -9.48 -1.45 5.98
CA LYS A 22 -9.38 -2.91 5.99
C LYS A 22 -8.79 -3.45 4.67
N ILE A 23 -9.15 -2.86 3.52
CA ILE A 23 -8.56 -3.20 2.21
C ILE A 23 -7.06 -2.88 2.21
N ILE A 24 -6.67 -1.68 2.67
CA ILE A 24 -5.26 -1.27 2.73
C ILE A 24 -4.49 -2.20 3.68
N ALA A 25 -5.04 -2.51 4.85
CA ALA A 25 -4.43 -3.45 5.82
C ALA A 25 -4.29 -4.86 5.26
N PHE A 26 -5.24 -5.32 4.44
CA PHE A 26 -5.16 -6.61 3.76
C PHE A 26 -4.03 -6.65 2.74
N ILE A 27 -3.89 -5.61 1.92
CA ILE A 27 -2.79 -5.51 0.94
C ILE A 27 -1.45 -5.41 1.67
N ALA A 28 -1.39 -4.63 2.76
CA ALA A 28 -0.22 -4.54 3.63
C ALA A 28 0.19 -5.91 4.18
N LEU A 29 -0.79 -6.72 4.60
CA LEU A 29 -0.57 -8.08 5.07
C LEU A 29 0.02 -8.99 3.99
N LEU A 30 -0.50 -8.95 2.75
CA LEU A 30 0.03 -9.78 1.66
C LEU A 30 1.49 -9.43 1.36
N ILE A 31 1.80 -8.14 1.34
CA ILE A 31 3.17 -7.64 1.16
C ILE A 31 4.05 -8.03 2.35
N LEU A 32 3.55 -7.92 3.59
CA LEU A 32 4.30 -8.30 4.78
C LEU A 32 4.65 -9.80 4.77
N VAL A 33 3.74 -10.67 4.32
CA VAL A 33 4.01 -12.10 4.15
C VAL A 33 5.09 -12.33 3.10
N GLN A 34 4.99 -11.64 1.95
CA GLN A 34 6.02 -11.73 0.90
C GLN A 34 7.39 -11.26 1.42
N GLU A 35 7.46 -10.06 2.00
CA GLU A 35 8.69 -9.48 2.55
C GLU A 35 9.28 -10.38 3.64
N SER A 36 8.45 -10.94 4.52
CA SER A 36 8.88 -11.88 5.55
C SER A 36 9.45 -13.17 4.96
N ALA A 37 8.79 -13.76 3.96
CA ALA A 37 9.30 -14.95 3.29
C ALA A 37 10.65 -14.67 2.61
N LEU A 38 10.79 -13.51 1.97
CA LEU A 38 12.04 -13.11 1.33
C LEU A 38 13.16 -12.87 2.35
N THR A 39 12.86 -12.36 3.55
CA THR A 39 13.85 -12.25 4.62
C THR A 39 14.39 -13.58 5.13
N PHE A 40 13.62 -14.67 5.04
CA PHE A 40 14.14 -15.99 5.36
C PHE A 40 15.03 -16.59 4.28
N ILE A 41 14.79 -16.22 3.01
CA ILE A 41 15.53 -16.75 1.86
C ILE A 41 16.84 -15.97 1.65
N GLY A 42 16.76 -14.63 1.69
CA GLY A 42 17.87 -13.73 1.40
C GLY A 42 18.55 -13.13 2.62
N GLY A 43 18.03 -13.37 3.82
CA GLY A 43 18.56 -12.81 5.07
C GLY A 43 19.94 -13.35 5.44
N VAL A 44 20.79 -12.47 5.93
CA VAL A 44 22.17 -12.77 6.33
C VAL A 44 22.48 -12.34 7.76
N ILE A 45 21.73 -11.38 8.31
CA ILE A 45 21.88 -10.92 9.70
C ILE A 45 20.69 -11.32 10.55
N PHE A 46 20.88 -11.37 11.87
CA PHE A 46 19.84 -11.73 12.83
C PHE A 46 18.55 -10.90 12.67
N GLN A 47 18.70 -9.62 12.35
CA GLN A 47 17.59 -8.69 12.12
C GLN A 47 16.67 -9.11 10.98
N ASP A 48 17.20 -9.76 9.93
CA ASP A 48 16.41 -10.23 8.79
C ASP A 48 15.45 -11.35 9.25
N PHE A 49 15.97 -12.33 10.01
CA PHE A 49 15.16 -13.41 10.56
C PHE A 49 14.15 -12.91 11.60
N LEU A 50 14.56 -11.95 12.44
CA LEU A 50 13.66 -11.33 13.41
C LEU A 50 12.50 -10.61 12.71
N PHE A 51 12.79 -9.85 11.65
CA PHE A 51 11.78 -9.21 10.82
C PHE A 51 10.81 -10.25 10.25
N GLY A 52 11.33 -11.33 9.66
CA GLY A 52 10.50 -12.38 9.06
C GLY A 52 9.57 -13.07 10.07
N ILE A 53 10.09 -13.43 11.25
CA ILE A 53 9.28 -14.09 12.29
C ILE A 53 8.17 -13.17 12.77
N LEU A 54 8.53 -11.93 13.14
CA LEU A 54 7.55 -10.95 13.61
C LEU A 54 6.53 -10.63 12.52
N GLY A 55 6.96 -10.53 11.27
CA GLY A 55 6.09 -10.20 10.13
C GLY A 55 5.04 -11.28 9.87
N ILE A 56 5.42 -12.55 9.92
CA ILE A 56 4.45 -13.66 9.81
C ILE A 56 3.46 -13.67 10.99
N ILE A 57 3.95 -13.50 12.22
CA ILE A 57 3.08 -13.45 13.40
C ILE A 57 2.08 -12.31 13.28
N LEU A 58 2.55 -11.12 12.88
CA LEU A 58 1.71 -9.95 12.72
C LEU A 58 0.68 -10.14 11.59
N ALA A 59 1.10 -10.68 10.46
CA ALA A 59 0.20 -11.01 9.36
C ALA A 59 -0.94 -11.90 9.86
N ILE A 60 -0.64 -12.95 10.63
CA ILE A 60 -1.68 -13.81 11.21
C ILE A 60 -2.63 -13.01 12.13
N VAL A 61 -2.08 -12.17 13.01
CA VAL A 61 -2.89 -11.34 13.93
C VAL A 61 -3.81 -10.40 13.15
N ILE A 62 -3.30 -9.70 12.13
CA ILE A 62 -4.07 -8.79 11.29
C ILE A 62 -5.13 -9.56 10.49
N PHE A 63 -4.78 -10.71 9.93
CA PHE A 63 -5.72 -11.55 9.19
C PHE A 63 -6.93 -11.93 10.03
N ILE A 64 -6.69 -12.40 11.25
CA ILE A 64 -7.74 -12.73 12.22
C ILE A 64 -8.55 -11.47 12.59
N SER A 65 -7.87 -10.33 12.72
CA SER A 65 -8.51 -9.06 13.08
C SER A 65 -9.42 -8.49 12.01
N LEU A 66 -9.13 -8.75 10.74
CA LEU A 66 -9.93 -8.28 9.60
C LEU A 66 -11.25 -9.03 9.42
N LYS A 67 -11.44 -10.17 10.12
CA LYS A 67 -12.65 -11.02 10.11
C LYS A 67 -13.15 -11.41 8.71
N PHE A 68 -12.29 -11.45 7.70
CA PHE A 68 -12.68 -11.92 6.37
C PHE A 68 -13.07 -13.41 6.35
N ILE A 69 -12.53 -14.19 7.28
CA ILE A 69 -12.87 -15.59 7.51
C ILE A 69 -13.36 -15.73 8.95
N ASP A 70 -14.52 -16.37 9.15
CA ASP A 70 -15.02 -16.69 10.48
C ASP A 70 -14.25 -17.87 11.05
N LEU A 71 -13.29 -17.58 11.92
CA LEU A 71 -12.46 -18.58 12.60
C LEU A 71 -13.11 -19.13 13.89
N GLY A 72 -14.42 -18.94 14.06
CA GLY A 72 -15.17 -19.45 15.21
C GLY A 72 -14.87 -18.66 16.49
N PRO A 73 -14.20 -19.25 17.51
CA PRO A 73 -14.05 -18.61 18.83
C PRO A 73 -12.97 -17.53 18.90
N VAL A 74 -11.99 -17.50 17.99
CA VAL A 74 -10.87 -16.54 18.06
C VAL A 74 -11.23 -15.29 17.26
N LYS A 75 -11.61 -14.23 17.98
CA LYS A 75 -11.88 -12.91 17.40
C LYS A 75 -10.93 -11.89 18.02
N VAL A 76 -10.01 -11.38 17.21
CA VAL A 76 -9.17 -10.24 17.60
C VAL A 76 -9.85 -8.97 17.08
N PRO A 77 -10.13 -7.97 17.91
CA PRO A 77 -10.68 -6.70 17.44
C PRO A 77 -9.65 -5.91 16.62
N TYR A 78 -10.07 -5.36 15.48
CA TYR A 78 -9.26 -4.45 14.69
C TYR A 78 -9.21 -3.07 15.36
N TYR A 79 -8.00 -2.60 15.70
CA TYR A 79 -7.79 -1.28 16.30
C TYR A 79 -6.77 -0.47 15.48
N TRP A 80 -7.14 0.72 15.04
CA TRP A 80 -6.28 1.58 14.20
C TRP A 80 -4.93 1.91 14.86
N TRP A 81 -4.92 2.11 16.17
CA TRP A 81 -3.70 2.49 16.90
C TRP A 81 -2.71 1.32 16.95
N LEU A 82 -3.19 0.08 17.01
CA LEU A 82 -2.33 -1.10 16.87
C LEU A 82 -1.74 -1.17 15.46
N THR A 83 -2.56 -0.98 14.42
CA THR A 83 -2.10 -0.97 13.02
C THR A 83 -1.01 0.10 12.80
N LEU A 84 -1.16 1.29 13.41
CA LEU A 84 -0.13 2.34 13.37
C LEU A 84 1.15 1.95 14.09
N ILE A 85 1.06 1.46 15.34
CA ILE A 85 2.23 1.07 16.13
C ILE A 85 3.02 -0.01 15.39
N PHE A 86 2.32 -1.02 14.87
CA PHE A 86 2.95 -2.07 14.09
C PHE A 86 3.53 -1.53 12.78
N GLY A 87 2.82 -0.66 12.07
CA GLY A 87 3.35 -0.02 10.88
C GLY A 87 4.67 0.71 11.13
N VAL A 88 4.74 1.54 12.18
CA VAL A 88 5.98 2.23 12.58
C VAL A 88 7.08 1.25 12.97
N LEU A 89 6.75 0.23 13.78
CA LEU A 89 7.69 -0.80 14.19
C LEU A 89 8.32 -1.50 12.97
N PHE A 90 7.50 -1.89 11.98
CA PHE A 90 7.98 -2.57 10.78
C PHE A 90 8.77 -1.67 9.84
N VAL A 91 8.44 -0.38 9.76
CA VAL A 91 9.29 0.58 9.04
C VAL A 91 10.67 0.67 9.69
N VAL A 92 10.72 0.79 11.02
CA VAL A 92 12.00 0.88 11.76
C VAL A 92 12.79 -0.41 11.64
N LEU A 93 12.17 -1.57 11.87
CA LEU A 93 12.82 -2.88 11.75
C LEU A 93 13.30 -3.13 10.32
N GLY A 94 12.47 -2.82 9.32
CA GLY A 94 12.84 -2.88 7.91
C GLY A 94 14.10 -2.05 7.63
N TRP A 95 14.24 -0.88 8.25
CA TRP A 95 15.45 -0.06 8.17
C TRP A 95 16.70 -0.61 8.88
N LEU A 96 16.57 -1.66 9.66
CA LEU A 96 17.69 -2.36 10.30
C LEU A 96 18.08 -3.67 9.57
N THR A 97 17.31 -4.07 8.55
CA THR A 97 17.59 -5.25 7.72
C THR A 97 18.66 -4.99 6.66
N THR A 98 19.14 -6.07 6.06
CA THR A 98 20.09 -6.00 4.95
C THR A 98 19.43 -5.42 3.70
N PRO A 99 20.08 -4.44 3.01
CA PRO A 99 19.61 -3.96 1.71
C PRO A 99 19.50 -5.11 0.67
N GLY A 100 18.43 -5.13 -0.10
CA GLY A 100 18.20 -6.11 -1.17
C GLY A 100 17.50 -7.40 -0.73
N VAL A 101 17.12 -7.50 0.54
CA VAL A 101 16.38 -8.66 1.07
C VAL A 101 14.89 -8.61 0.70
N ALA A 102 14.34 -7.43 0.42
CA ALA A 102 13.04 -7.30 -0.22
C ALA A 102 13.19 -7.41 -1.74
N GLY A 103 13.01 -8.61 -2.28
CA GLY A 103 13.00 -8.83 -3.72
C GLY A 103 11.85 -8.07 -4.40
N THR A 104 12.19 -7.23 -5.38
CA THR A 104 11.85 -7.39 -6.82
C THR A 104 12.69 -6.38 -7.63
N PHE A 105 13.04 -5.23 -7.03
CA PHE A 105 13.87 -4.21 -7.69
C PHE A 105 14.75 -3.41 -6.72
N GLY A 106 16.05 -3.32 -7.06
CA GLY A 106 17.05 -2.54 -6.32
C GLY A 106 17.43 -3.13 -4.96
N ALA A 107 18.53 -2.67 -4.37
CA ALA A 107 19.01 -3.06 -3.03
C ALA A 107 18.09 -2.49 -1.92
N THR A 108 16.78 -2.69 -2.03
CA THR A 108 15.76 -2.09 -1.19
C THR A 108 15.48 -2.94 0.04
N ARG A 109 15.00 -2.29 1.11
CA ARG A 109 14.71 -2.95 2.38
C ARG A 109 13.19 -3.20 2.52
N PRO A 110 12.77 -4.27 3.24
CA PRO A 110 11.37 -4.62 3.45
C PRO A 110 10.69 -3.68 4.44
N TYR A 111 10.24 -2.51 3.99
CA TYR A 111 9.46 -1.60 4.83
C TYR A 111 8.13 -1.19 4.20
N LEU A 112 7.78 -1.72 3.02
CA LEU A 112 6.54 -1.35 2.33
C LEU A 112 5.32 -1.87 3.10
N GLY A 113 5.37 -3.11 3.62
CA GLY A 113 4.30 -3.62 4.49
C GLY A 113 4.03 -2.70 5.67
N GLY A 114 5.09 -2.20 6.32
CA GLY A 114 5.00 -1.21 7.41
C GLY A 114 4.38 0.12 6.97
N VAL A 115 4.80 0.68 5.83
CA VAL A 115 4.23 1.92 5.26
C VAL A 115 2.72 1.77 5.01
N LEU A 116 2.30 0.64 4.45
CA LEU A 116 0.90 0.39 4.17
C LEU A 116 0.06 0.17 5.44
N LEU A 117 0.63 -0.42 6.49
CA LEU A 117 -0.02 -0.48 7.80
C LEU A 117 -0.20 0.91 8.43
N ILE A 118 0.81 1.78 8.32
CA ILE A 118 0.67 3.19 8.73
C ILE A 118 -0.47 3.84 7.95
N LEU A 119 -0.49 3.66 6.63
CA LEU A 119 -1.53 4.23 5.78
C LEU A 119 -2.93 3.71 6.14
N ALA A 120 -3.09 2.42 6.40
CA ALA A 120 -4.34 1.83 6.86
C ALA A 120 -4.80 2.46 8.19
N GLY A 121 -3.90 2.59 9.16
CA GLY A 121 -4.19 3.22 10.45
C GLY A 121 -4.58 4.69 10.33
N ILE A 122 -3.89 5.48 9.50
CA ILE A 122 -4.24 6.88 9.23
C ILE A 122 -5.61 6.96 8.55
N THR A 123 -5.87 6.09 7.57
CA THR A 123 -7.14 6.07 6.85
C THR A 123 -8.31 5.76 7.78
N GLU A 124 -8.12 4.87 8.78
CA GLU A 124 -9.12 4.58 9.81
C GLU A 124 -9.36 5.79 10.74
N ILE A 125 -8.32 6.51 11.17
CA ILE A 125 -8.48 7.77 11.94
C ILE A 125 -9.26 8.81 11.12
N LEU A 126 -8.96 8.89 9.83
CA LEU A 126 -9.62 9.81 8.92
C LEU A 126 -11.06 9.38 8.62
N ALA A 127 -11.38 8.09 8.67
CA ALA A 127 -12.75 7.58 8.55
C ALA A 127 -13.67 8.11 9.66
N GLU A 128 -13.14 8.32 10.86
CA GLU A 128 -13.88 8.94 11.97
C GLU A 128 -14.21 10.43 11.69
N LYS A 129 -13.47 11.08 10.79
CA LYS A 129 -13.68 12.47 10.37
C LYS A 129 -14.50 12.50 9.07
N LYS A 130 -15.79 12.81 9.19
CA LYS A 130 -16.72 12.92 8.05
C LYS A 130 -16.14 13.75 6.89
N ASN A 131 -16.36 13.29 5.65
CA ASN A 131 -16.03 13.93 4.35
C ASN A 131 -14.68 13.60 3.68
N ILE A 132 -14.08 12.45 3.97
CA ILE A 132 -12.85 12.03 3.25
C ILE A 132 -13.19 10.96 2.22
N VAL A 133 -12.80 11.21 0.97
CA VAL A 133 -12.80 10.21 -0.10
C VAL A 133 -11.46 9.47 -0.01
N TYR A 134 -11.49 8.18 0.31
CA TYR A 134 -10.28 7.43 0.67
C TYR A 134 -9.36 7.23 -0.53
N SER A 135 -9.90 6.91 -1.70
CA SER A 135 -9.11 6.83 -2.94
C SER A 135 -8.36 8.13 -3.22
N LYS A 136 -8.99 9.29 -3.05
CA LYS A 136 -8.35 10.61 -3.21
C LYS A 136 -7.22 10.84 -2.19
N PHE A 137 -7.46 10.49 -0.93
CA PHE A 137 -6.44 10.60 0.11
C PHE A 137 -5.21 9.71 -0.19
N VAL A 138 -5.45 8.44 -0.53
CA VAL A 138 -4.37 7.49 -0.86
C VAL A 138 -3.62 7.93 -2.13
N ALA A 139 -4.32 8.50 -3.12
CA ALA A 139 -3.69 9.07 -4.32
C ALA A 139 -2.73 10.23 -3.98
N ILE A 140 -3.08 11.11 -3.02
CA ILE A 140 -2.19 12.17 -2.56
C ILE A 140 -0.94 11.59 -1.90
N VAL A 141 -1.09 10.57 -1.04
CA VAL A 141 0.05 9.89 -0.40
C VAL A 141 0.96 9.26 -1.46
N GLY A 142 0.39 8.55 -2.43
CA GLY A 142 1.13 7.97 -3.55
C GLY A 142 1.84 9.02 -4.41
N ALA A 143 1.20 10.16 -4.68
CA ALA A 143 1.83 11.29 -5.39
C ALA A 143 2.99 11.90 -4.58
N GLY A 144 2.87 11.98 -3.25
CA GLY A 144 3.95 12.39 -2.37
C GLY A 144 5.17 11.46 -2.47
N PHE A 145 4.95 10.15 -2.45
CA PHE A 145 6.02 9.16 -2.69
C PHE A 145 6.63 9.29 -4.09
N ALA A 146 5.80 9.44 -5.13
CA ALA A 146 6.29 9.63 -6.50
C ALA A 146 7.20 10.86 -6.61
N ILE A 147 6.86 11.98 -5.96
CA ILE A 147 7.70 13.18 -5.91
C ILE A 147 9.02 12.88 -5.19
N TYR A 148 8.96 12.25 -4.01
CA TYR A 148 10.15 11.89 -3.25
C TYR A 148 11.09 10.96 -4.03
N GLU A 149 10.55 9.92 -4.64
CA GLU A 149 11.29 8.96 -5.48
C GLU A 149 11.89 9.65 -6.71
N SER A 150 11.13 10.52 -7.39
CA SER A 150 11.64 11.36 -8.48
C SER A 150 12.81 12.24 -8.05
N PHE A 151 12.74 12.88 -6.88
CA PHE A 151 13.87 13.66 -6.35
C PHE A 151 15.11 12.79 -6.11
N ASN A 152 14.92 11.59 -5.56
CA ASN A 152 16.03 10.68 -5.36
C ASN A 152 16.65 10.20 -6.67
N LEU A 153 15.89 10.04 -7.76
CA LEU A 153 16.46 9.75 -9.09
C LEU A 153 17.40 10.85 -9.57
N PHE A 154 17.09 12.12 -9.30
CA PHE A 154 17.99 13.25 -9.63
C PHE A 154 19.24 13.29 -8.75
N ILE A 155 19.18 12.76 -7.52
CA ILE A 155 20.34 12.71 -6.62
C ILE A 155 21.26 11.53 -7.00
N LEU A 156 20.67 10.36 -7.27
CA LEU A 156 21.37 9.15 -7.72
C LEU A 156 22.10 9.34 -9.06
N TYR A 157 21.63 10.27 -9.91
CA TYR A 157 22.26 10.73 -11.15
C TYR A 157 23.75 11.10 -10.99
N THR A 158 24.16 11.56 -9.80
CA THR A 158 25.55 12.02 -9.58
C THR A 158 26.59 10.89 -9.55
N ALA A 159 26.16 9.62 -9.46
CA ALA A 159 27.03 8.49 -9.20
C ALA A 159 27.21 7.50 -10.38
N LEU A 160 26.50 7.68 -11.50
CA LEU A 160 26.46 6.72 -12.61
C LEU A 160 27.02 7.29 -13.93
N PRO A 161 27.31 6.44 -14.95
CA PRO A 161 27.78 6.89 -16.26
C PRO A 161 26.73 7.71 -17.04
N VAL A 162 27.19 8.64 -17.88
CA VAL A 162 26.39 9.66 -18.60
C VAL A 162 25.18 9.10 -19.38
N ALA A 163 25.26 7.89 -19.94
CA ALA A 163 24.14 7.28 -20.67
C ALA A 163 23.03 6.73 -19.75
N ALA A 164 23.39 6.11 -18.62
CA ALA A 164 22.41 5.67 -17.61
C ALA A 164 21.75 6.86 -16.92
N ASN A 165 22.50 7.96 -16.80
CA ASN A 165 22.09 9.20 -16.18
C ASN A 165 20.94 9.92 -16.90
N ALA A 166 20.92 9.94 -18.24
CA ALA A 166 19.85 10.58 -19.00
C ALA A 166 18.49 9.89 -18.80
N PHE A 167 18.49 8.55 -18.72
CA PHE A 167 17.29 7.75 -18.47
C PHE A 167 16.69 8.02 -17.08
N LEU A 168 17.54 8.10 -16.04
CA LEU A 168 17.08 8.38 -14.68
C LEU A 168 16.50 9.79 -14.53
N ILE A 169 17.10 10.79 -15.19
CA ILE A 169 16.53 12.16 -15.24
C ILE A 169 15.15 12.13 -15.88
N LEU A 170 15.02 11.48 -17.03
CA LEU A 170 13.73 11.41 -17.74
C LEU A 170 12.65 10.78 -16.86
N ASN A 171 12.97 9.67 -16.20
CA ASN A 171 12.05 9.02 -15.27
C ASN A 171 11.67 9.92 -14.10
N GLY A 172 12.64 10.63 -13.51
CA GLY A 172 12.39 11.62 -12.46
C GLY A 172 11.41 12.70 -12.91
N ILE A 173 11.61 13.28 -14.10
CA ILE A 173 10.72 14.29 -14.69
C ILE A 173 9.31 13.73 -14.91
N VAL A 174 9.21 12.55 -15.51
CA VAL A 174 7.92 11.88 -15.77
C VAL A 174 7.16 11.65 -14.47
N GLY A 175 7.84 11.22 -13.40
CA GLY A 175 7.24 11.03 -12.08
C GLY A 175 6.69 12.32 -11.47
N ILE A 176 7.44 13.43 -11.57
CA ILE A 176 6.95 14.74 -11.09
C ILE A 176 5.72 15.17 -11.86
N ILE A 177 5.72 15.02 -13.19
CA ILE A 177 4.57 15.38 -14.02
C ILE A 177 3.35 14.52 -13.65
N ALA A 178 3.52 13.20 -13.52
CA ALA A 178 2.43 12.30 -13.15
C ALA A 178 1.86 12.64 -11.76
N ALA A 179 2.73 12.91 -10.78
CA ALA A 179 2.31 13.30 -9.43
C ALA A 179 1.59 14.66 -9.41
N ALA A 180 2.08 15.64 -10.18
CA ALA A 180 1.44 16.95 -10.31
C ALA A 180 0.03 16.81 -10.91
N ILE A 181 -0.12 16.01 -11.98
CA ILE A 181 -1.43 15.72 -12.57
C ILE A 181 -2.34 15.08 -11.51
N LEU A 182 -1.90 14.04 -10.81
CA LEU A 182 -2.70 13.39 -9.74
C LEU A 182 -3.16 14.37 -8.66
N ILE A 183 -2.28 15.25 -8.18
CA ILE A 183 -2.62 16.26 -7.17
C ILE A 183 -3.69 17.22 -7.71
N ILE A 184 -3.56 17.65 -8.97
CA ILE A 184 -4.54 18.52 -9.61
C ILE A 184 -5.90 17.82 -9.70
N LEU A 185 -5.93 16.57 -10.16
CA LEU A 185 -7.17 15.77 -10.28
C LEU A 185 -7.86 15.57 -8.94
N VAL A 186 -7.09 15.31 -7.88
CA VAL A 186 -7.65 15.06 -6.55
C VAL A 186 -8.22 16.34 -5.94
N LEU A 187 -7.47 17.44 -6.04
CA LEU A 187 -7.81 18.71 -5.40
C LEU A 187 -8.92 19.48 -6.11
N ASP A 188 -9.20 19.17 -7.38
CA ASP A 188 -10.27 19.82 -8.17
C ASP A 188 -10.15 21.36 -8.19
N LYS A 189 -8.91 21.86 -8.09
CA LYS A 189 -8.60 23.31 -7.95
C LYS A 189 -8.30 24.00 -9.28
N ILE A 190 -8.15 23.25 -10.35
CA ILE A 190 -7.79 23.79 -11.66
C ILE A 190 -8.90 23.43 -12.63
N ASP A 191 -9.32 24.39 -13.44
CA ASP A 191 -10.35 24.28 -14.48
C ASP A 191 -9.92 23.37 -15.67
N ILE A 192 -8.93 22.50 -15.44
CA ILE A 192 -8.50 21.46 -16.37
C ILE A 192 -9.52 20.33 -16.26
N LYS A 193 -10.28 20.11 -17.33
CA LYS A 193 -11.38 19.13 -17.44
C LYS A 193 -10.93 17.65 -17.45
N ILE A 194 -9.87 17.28 -16.74
CA ILE A 194 -9.51 15.87 -16.61
C ILE A 194 -10.24 15.34 -15.37
N PRO A 195 -11.25 14.47 -15.54
CA PRO A 195 -11.99 13.93 -14.40
C PRO A 195 -11.13 12.93 -13.63
N TYR A 196 -11.39 12.79 -12.33
CA TYR A 196 -10.78 11.77 -11.47
C TYR A 196 -11.42 10.40 -11.75
N GLU A 197 -11.11 9.85 -12.93
CA GLU A 197 -11.61 8.56 -13.41
C GLU A 197 -10.62 7.43 -13.13
N TRP A 198 -11.14 6.22 -12.93
CA TRP A 198 -10.33 5.04 -12.59
C TRP A 198 -9.22 4.76 -13.60
N TRP A 199 -9.48 4.95 -14.89
CA TRP A 199 -8.51 4.65 -15.95
C TRP A 199 -7.38 5.69 -15.99
N VAL A 200 -7.65 6.95 -15.62
CA VAL A 200 -6.62 8.00 -15.51
C VAL A 200 -5.70 7.67 -14.34
N VAL A 201 -6.28 7.34 -13.18
CA VAL A 201 -5.52 6.96 -11.99
C VAL A 201 -4.69 5.70 -12.26
N LEU A 202 -5.26 4.68 -12.91
CA LEU A 202 -4.54 3.46 -13.30
C LEU A 202 -3.36 3.74 -14.22
N LEU A 203 -3.54 4.57 -15.25
CA LEU A 203 -2.48 4.92 -16.19
C LEU A 203 -1.32 5.63 -15.49
N LEU A 204 -1.63 6.63 -14.66
CA LEU A 204 -0.63 7.37 -13.90
C LEU A 204 0.07 6.49 -12.86
N ALA A 205 -0.68 5.64 -12.16
CA ALA A 205 -0.13 4.65 -11.24
C ALA A 205 0.82 3.69 -11.97
N PHE A 206 0.47 3.24 -13.17
CA PHE A 206 1.28 2.32 -13.95
C PHE A 206 2.59 2.97 -14.40
N ILE A 207 2.53 4.21 -14.90
CA ILE A 207 3.71 4.99 -15.28
C ILE A 207 4.63 5.16 -14.07
N VAL A 208 4.09 5.60 -12.93
CA VAL A 208 4.89 5.79 -11.71
C VAL A 208 5.49 4.45 -11.26
N PHE A 209 4.70 3.37 -11.22
CA PHE A 209 5.18 2.05 -10.81
C PHE A 209 6.33 1.55 -11.69
N THR A 210 6.20 1.66 -13.01
CA THR A 210 7.15 1.07 -13.95
C THR A 210 8.37 1.95 -14.23
N TRP A 211 8.24 3.28 -14.20
CA TRP A 211 9.32 4.19 -14.61
C TRP A 211 10.02 4.84 -13.40
N VAL A 212 9.32 5.05 -12.29
CA VAL A 212 9.83 5.78 -11.12
C VAL A 212 10.09 4.81 -9.98
N SER A 213 9.02 4.19 -9.48
CA SER A 213 9.07 3.36 -8.27
C SER A 213 9.79 2.03 -8.47
N ALA A 214 10.02 1.59 -9.71
CA ALA A 214 10.85 0.44 -10.01
C ALA A 214 12.26 0.55 -9.37
N PHE A 215 12.76 1.76 -9.07
CA PHE A 215 14.04 1.94 -8.38
C PHE A 215 13.93 1.96 -6.85
N PHE A 216 12.71 1.93 -6.30
CA PHE A 216 12.39 2.13 -4.89
C PHE A 216 11.34 1.12 -4.40
N ALA A 217 11.50 -0.16 -4.76
CA ALA A 217 10.60 -1.25 -4.34
C ALA A 217 9.13 -1.09 -4.76
N GLY A 218 8.84 -0.22 -5.73
CA GLY A 218 7.49 -0.01 -6.24
C GLY A 218 6.60 0.82 -5.31
N ILE A 219 7.12 1.44 -4.23
CA ILE A 219 6.30 2.02 -3.15
C ILE A 219 5.28 3.03 -3.66
N GLY A 220 5.73 4.12 -4.30
CA GLY A 220 4.83 5.14 -4.84
C GLY A 220 3.78 4.58 -5.79
N GLY A 221 4.21 3.73 -6.74
CA GLY A 221 3.34 3.04 -7.67
C GLY A 221 2.32 2.11 -7.01
N ILE A 222 2.72 1.32 -6.02
CA ILE A 222 1.85 0.40 -5.28
C ILE A 222 0.80 1.18 -4.49
N VAL A 223 1.18 2.27 -3.83
CA VAL A 223 0.24 3.15 -3.13
C VAL A 223 -0.78 3.75 -4.12
N LEU A 224 -0.35 4.17 -5.32
CA LEU A 224 -1.25 4.65 -6.35
C LEU A 224 -2.17 3.55 -6.92
N MET A 225 -1.68 2.31 -7.04
CA MET A 225 -2.51 1.17 -7.41
C MET A 225 -3.58 0.86 -6.34
N ILE A 226 -3.25 1.05 -5.07
CA ILE A 226 -4.24 0.95 -3.99
C ILE A 226 -5.28 2.06 -4.12
N ALA A 227 -4.88 3.30 -4.42
CA ALA A 227 -5.83 4.39 -4.67
C ALA A 227 -6.82 4.05 -5.80
N PHE A 228 -6.32 3.45 -6.88
CA PHE A 228 -7.12 2.94 -7.98
C PHE A 228 -8.11 1.84 -7.54
N LEU A 229 -7.65 0.85 -6.76
CA LEU A 229 -8.52 -0.22 -6.25
C LEU A 229 -9.64 0.34 -5.38
N LEU A 230 -9.32 1.28 -4.48
CA LEU A 230 -10.32 1.96 -3.65
C LEU A 230 -11.36 2.70 -4.51
N LEU A 231 -10.90 3.38 -5.57
CA LEU A 231 -11.79 4.12 -6.48
C LEU A 231 -12.79 3.20 -7.20
N ILE A 232 -12.35 2.05 -7.71
CA ILE A 232 -13.27 1.07 -8.35
C ILE A 232 -14.25 0.47 -7.34
N LEU A 233 -13.81 0.26 -6.10
CA LEU A 233 -14.65 -0.28 -5.03
C LEU A 233 -15.59 0.76 -4.42
N GLY A 234 -15.54 2.02 -4.88
CA GLY A 234 -16.41 3.10 -4.41
C GLY A 234 -15.98 3.69 -3.07
N HIS A 235 -14.69 3.63 -2.73
CA HIS A 235 -14.10 4.16 -1.50
C HIS A 235 -13.19 5.37 -1.70
#